data_AF-A0A4Y8L5S5-F1
#
_entry.id   AF-A0A4Y8L5S5-F1
#
_cell.length_a   1.000
_cell.length_b   1.000
_cell.length_c   1.000
_cell.angle_alpha   90.00
_cell.angle_beta   90.00
_cell.angle_gamma   90.00
#
_symmetry.space_group_name_H-M   'P 1'
#
loop_
_entity.id
_entity.type
_entity.pdbx_description
1 polymer ?
#
loop_
_entity_poly.entity_id
_entity_poly.type
_entity_poly.pdbx_seq_one_letter_code
_entity_poly.pdbx_strand_id
1 'polypeptide(L)'
;MLDRRSIRSTGIGMMASALLIFSAGYFMSEKPPETVSNVSENEMIISKDEYNGLQDEISQWEQRVQLLEEEAPEESPVEVTRIILSVEAGMTSPEIGDQLFSGGIIDDEDVFNEYLVDQNLTDRIQIGEYDLNSTMSIEQIAKLITQ
;
A
#
# COMPACT_ATOMS: atom_id res chain seq x y z
N MET A 1 2.65 -64.62 65.26
CA MET A 1 3.70 -64.88 64.25
C MET A 1 3.00 -64.98 62.91
N LEU A 2 3.24 -64.06 61.96
CA LEU A 2 2.64 -64.15 60.62
C LEU A 2 3.31 -65.28 59.83
N ASP A 3 2.51 -66.13 59.17
CA ASP A 3 3.00 -67.22 58.34
C ASP A 3 3.74 -66.64 57.11
N ARG A 4 4.91 -67.20 56.79
CA ARG A 4 5.75 -66.79 55.65
C ARG A 4 5.00 -66.92 54.32
N ARG A 5 3.96 -67.75 54.27
CA ARG A 5 3.07 -67.89 53.11
C ARG A 5 2.16 -66.67 52.92
N SER A 6 1.66 -66.08 54.00
CA SER A 6 0.75 -64.92 53.96
C SER A 6 1.48 -63.61 53.61
N ILE A 7 2.74 -63.48 54.02
CA ILE A 7 3.59 -62.32 53.65
C ILE A 7 3.88 -62.27 52.14
N ARG A 8 4.04 -63.43 51.50
CA ARG A 8 4.30 -63.51 50.06
C ARG A 8 3.07 -63.15 49.23
N SER A 9 1.88 -63.58 49.63
CA SER A 9 0.63 -63.22 48.93
C SER A 9 0.28 -61.74 49.05
N THR A 10 0.54 -61.12 50.22
CA THR A 10 0.32 -59.67 50.40
C THR A 10 1.27 -58.85 49.54
N GLY A 11 2.54 -59.26 49.41
CA GLY A 11 3.51 -58.57 48.55
C GLY A 11 3.16 -58.63 47.07
N ILE A 12 2.74 -59.80 46.58
CA ILE A 12 2.31 -59.98 45.18
C ILE A 12 1.04 -59.16 44.90
N GLY A 13 0.11 -59.08 45.85
CA GLY A 13 -1.10 -58.27 45.74
C GLY A 13 -0.82 -56.78 45.58
N MET A 14 0.10 -56.23 46.39
CA MET A 14 0.52 -54.83 46.28
C MET A 14 1.23 -54.52 44.95
N MET A 15 2.03 -55.46 44.44
CA MET A 15 2.70 -55.30 43.15
C MET A 15 1.71 -55.28 41.98
N ALA A 16 0.70 -56.15 42.01
CA ALA A 16 -0.35 -56.20 40.99
C ALA A 16 -1.22 -54.93 41.00
N SER A 17 -1.56 -54.40 42.19
CA SER A 17 -2.34 -53.16 42.29
C SER A 17 -1.55 -51.94 41.79
N ALA A 18 -0.25 -51.89 42.06
CA ALA A 18 0.62 -50.82 41.55
C ALA A 18 0.69 -50.83 40.01
N LEU A 19 0.79 -52.02 39.40
CA LEU A 19 0.79 -52.16 37.94
C LEU A 19 -0.54 -51.73 37.32
N LEU A 20 -1.68 -52.07 37.95
CA LEU A 20 -3.00 -51.65 37.47
C LEU A 20 -3.20 -50.13 37.55
N ILE A 21 -2.75 -49.49 38.65
CA ILE A 21 -2.81 -48.03 38.79
C ILE A 21 -1.87 -47.36 37.78
N PHE A 22 -0.68 -47.92 37.55
CA PHE A 22 0.27 -47.40 36.57
C PHE A 22 -0.26 -47.52 35.13
N SER A 23 -0.89 -48.65 34.77
CA SER A 23 -1.50 -48.82 33.45
C SER A 23 -2.73 -47.93 33.25
N ALA A 24 -3.57 -47.79 34.29
CA ALA A 24 -4.71 -46.88 34.26
C ALA A 24 -4.25 -45.43 34.20
N GLY A 25 -3.17 -45.08 34.89
CA GLY A 25 -2.52 -43.77 34.81
C GLY A 25 -2.01 -43.48 33.40
N TYR A 26 -1.41 -44.46 32.73
CA TYR A 26 -0.99 -44.31 31.33
C TYR A 26 -2.16 -44.08 30.36
N PHE A 27 -3.28 -44.78 30.57
CA PHE A 27 -4.47 -44.64 29.74
C PHE A 27 -5.25 -43.34 30.03
N MET A 28 -5.26 -42.89 31.28
CA MET A 28 -5.83 -41.60 31.71
C MET A 28 -4.87 -40.42 31.44
N SER A 29 -3.62 -40.70 31.04
CA SER A 29 -2.60 -39.73 30.60
C SER A 29 -2.63 -39.46 29.09
N GLU A 30 -3.69 -39.86 28.39
CA GLU A 30 -4.10 -39.07 27.22
C GLU A 30 -4.40 -37.66 27.75
N LYS A 31 -3.38 -36.80 27.68
CA LYS A 31 -3.46 -35.39 28.04
C LYS A 31 -4.75 -34.85 27.42
N PRO A 32 -5.65 -34.20 28.19
CA PRO A 32 -6.66 -33.37 27.55
C PRO A 32 -5.95 -32.44 26.57
N PRO A 33 -6.51 -32.17 25.37
CA PRO A 33 -5.86 -31.30 24.41
C PRO A 33 -5.41 -30.06 25.16
N GLU A 34 -4.12 -29.74 25.09
CA GLU A 34 -3.59 -28.56 25.76
C GLU A 34 -4.32 -27.37 25.16
N THR A 35 -5.35 -26.90 25.88
CA THR A 35 -5.94 -25.59 25.62
C THR A 35 -4.84 -24.62 26.01
N VAL A 36 -4.11 -24.15 25.00
CA VAL A 36 -3.13 -23.07 25.10
C VAL A 36 -3.82 -21.83 25.64
N SER A 37 -3.89 -21.70 26.96
CA SER A 37 -4.39 -20.51 27.65
C SER A 37 -3.22 -19.56 27.89
N ASN A 38 -2.62 -19.08 26.80
CA ASN A 38 -1.79 -17.88 26.75
C ASN A 38 -1.74 -17.48 25.28
N VAL A 39 -2.88 -16.98 24.80
CA VAL A 39 -2.95 -16.22 23.56
C VAL A 39 -2.67 -14.78 23.98
N SER A 40 -1.56 -14.21 23.53
CA SER A 40 -1.32 -12.78 23.73
C SER A 40 -2.43 -11.98 23.04
N GLU A 41 -2.68 -10.76 23.47
CA GLU A 41 -3.77 -9.90 22.95
C GLU A 41 -3.73 -9.69 21.42
N ASN A 42 -2.60 -10.05 20.77
CA ASN A 42 -2.34 -9.94 19.34
C ASN A 42 -2.34 -11.29 18.58
N GLU A 43 -2.63 -12.41 19.23
CA GLU A 43 -2.64 -13.72 18.60
C GLU A 43 -4.09 -14.15 18.31
N MET A 44 -4.36 -14.57 17.08
CA MET A 44 -5.65 -15.12 16.68
C MET A 44 -5.47 -16.60 16.36
N ILE A 45 -6.24 -17.46 17.03
CA ILE A 45 -6.27 -18.89 16.70
C ILE A 45 -7.20 -19.06 15.50
N ILE A 46 -6.61 -19.35 14.35
CA ILE A 46 -7.34 -19.67 13.12
C ILE A 46 -7.22 -21.15 12.78
N SER A 47 -8.16 -21.66 11.99
CA SER A 47 -8.09 -23.04 11.49
C SER A 47 -6.97 -23.20 10.45
N LYS A 48 -6.49 -24.43 10.26
CA LYS A 48 -5.44 -24.70 9.27
C LYS A 48 -5.88 -24.38 7.84
N ASP A 49 -7.17 -24.56 7.54
CA ASP A 49 -7.75 -24.25 6.22
C ASP A 49 -7.83 -22.74 6.01
N GLU A 50 -8.17 -21.98 7.05
CA GLU A 50 -8.19 -20.52 7.05
C GLU A 50 -6.77 -19.93 6.93
N TYR A 51 -5.77 -20.53 7.59
CA TYR A 51 -4.36 -20.17 7.42
C TYR A 51 -3.89 -20.35 5.98
N ASN A 52 -4.26 -21.45 5.32
CA ASN A 52 -3.91 -21.68 3.92
C ASN A 52 -4.59 -20.65 3.00
N GLY A 53 -5.86 -20.32 3.25
CA GLY A 53 -6.59 -19.31 2.50
C GLY A 53 -5.95 -17.91 2.60
N LEU A 54 -5.48 -17.53 3.80
CA LEU A 54 -4.76 -16.27 4.00
C LEU A 54 -3.41 -16.25 3.28
N GLN A 55 -2.69 -17.37 3.26
CA GLN A 55 -1.41 -17.49 2.53
C GLN A 55 -1.62 -17.36 1.01
N ASP A 56 -2.68 -17.96 0.48
CA ASP A 56 -3.06 -17.83 -0.93
C ASP A 56 -3.47 -16.39 -1.28
N GLU A 57 -4.17 -15.70 -0.36
CA GLU A 57 -4.54 -14.29 -0.53
C GLU A 57 -3.30 -13.38 -0.53
N ILE A 58 -2.37 -13.58 0.42
CA ILE A 58 -1.11 -12.83 0.47
C ILE A 58 -0.33 -13.00 -0.84
N SER A 59 -0.20 -14.23 -1.34
CA SER A 59 0.53 -14.49 -2.60
C SER A 59 -0.13 -13.80 -3.81
N GLN A 60 -1.47 -13.78 -3.85
CA GLN A 60 -2.19 -13.06 -4.91
C GLN A 60 -2.01 -11.54 -4.82
N TRP A 61 -2.00 -10.98 -3.61
CA TRP A 61 -1.75 -9.55 -3.41
C TRP A 61 -0.31 -9.17 -3.78
N GLU A 62 0.68 -9.98 -3.41
CA GLU A 62 2.08 -9.78 -3.80
C GLU A 62 2.24 -9.75 -5.33
N GLN A 63 1.61 -10.70 -6.05
CA GLN A 63 1.63 -10.73 -7.51
C GLN A 63 0.95 -9.51 -8.13
N ARG A 64 -0.18 -9.06 -7.58
CA ARG A 64 -0.85 -7.84 -8.04
C ARG A 64 0.04 -6.62 -7.84
N VAL A 65 0.65 -6.47 -6.67
CA VAL A 65 1.56 -5.36 -6.38
C VAL A 65 2.73 -5.37 -7.37
N GLN A 66 3.33 -6.53 -7.64
CA GLN A 66 4.42 -6.66 -8.59
C GLN A 66 4.00 -6.30 -10.03
N LEU A 67 2.82 -6.72 -10.48
CA LEU A 67 2.28 -6.35 -11.80
C LEU A 67 2.00 -4.85 -11.89
N LEU A 68 1.46 -4.24 -10.83
CA LEU A 68 1.24 -2.80 -10.78
C LEU A 68 2.57 -2.02 -10.77
N GLU A 69 3.63 -2.58 -10.19
CA GLU A 69 4.96 -1.96 -10.15
C GLU A 69 5.71 -2.11 -11.49
N GLU A 70 5.46 -3.19 -12.23
CA GLU A 70 5.97 -3.38 -13.61
C GLU A 70 5.16 -2.60 -14.67
N GLU A 71 3.86 -2.38 -14.46
CA GLU A 71 3.00 -1.57 -15.34
C GLU A 71 2.97 -0.08 -14.96
N ALA A 72 3.47 0.28 -13.79
CA ALA A 72 3.65 1.68 -13.43
C ALA A 72 4.70 2.28 -14.37
N PRO A 73 4.37 3.35 -15.13
CA PRO A 73 5.41 4.13 -15.77
C PRO A 73 6.36 4.59 -14.65
N GLU A 74 7.67 4.47 -14.85
CA GLU A 74 8.64 5.09 -13.94
C GLU A 74 8.17 6.53 -13.71
N GLU A 75 7.68 6.83 -12.50
CA GLU A 75 7.42 8.19 -12.07
C GLU A 75 8.80 8.85 -11.94
N SER A 76 9.36 9.23 -13.09
CA SER A 76 10.32 10.31 -13.16
C SER A 76 9.71 11.44 -12.35
N PRO A 77 10.46 12.08 -11.43
CA PRO A 77 9.98 13.30 -10.82
C PRO A 77 9.54 14.21 -11.95
N VAL A 78 8.24 14.53 -11.99
CA VAL A 78 7.72 15.51 -12.94
C VAL A 78 8.40 16.80 -12.54
N GLU A 79 9.46 17.18 -13.26
CA GLU A 79 10.18 18.41 -12.99
C GLU A 79 9.25 19.58 -13.30
N VAL A 80 8.56 20.05 -12.26
CA VAL A 80 7.66 21.19 -12.37
C VAL A 80 8.50 22.43 -12.56
N THR A 81 8.57 22.91 -13.79
CA THR A 81 9.23 24.15 -14.13
C THR A 81 8.30 25.31 -13.78
N ARG A 82 8.85 26.37 -13.21
CA ARG A 82 8.12 27.58 -12.83
C ARG A 82 8.83 28.81 -13.38
N ILE A 83 8.07 29.71 -13.99
CA ILE A 83 8.60 30.99 -14.50
C ILE A 83 7.68 32.13 -14.10
N ILE A 84 8.23 33.34 -14.13
CA ILE A 84 7.45 34.57 -14.09
C ILE A 84 7.36 35.10 -15.52
N LEU A 85 6.17 35.03 -16.11
CA LEU A 85 5.90 35.64 -17.41
C LEU A 85 5.64 37.13 -17.20
N SER A 86 6.38 38.00 -17.91
CA SER A 86 6.16 39.44 -17.91
C SER A 86 5.57 39.87 -19.25
N VAL A 87 4.32 40.33 -19.22
CA VAL A 87 3.58 40.79 -20.40
C VAL A 87 3.64 42.32 -20.45
N GLU A 88 4.29 42.85 -21.48
CA GLU A 88 4.48 44.29 -21.68
C GLU A 88 3.55 44.86 -22.78
N ALA A 89 3.37 46.18 -22.76
CA ALA A 89 2.56 46.88 -23.76
C ALA A 89 3.15 46.72 -25.16
N GLY A 90 2.35 46.19 -26.09
CA GLY A 90 2.76 45.98 -27.48
C GLY A 90 3.27 44.57 -27.78
N MET A 91 3.36 43.69 -26.78
CA MET A 91 3.56 42.26 -27.01
C MET A 91 2.35 41.63 -27.69
N THR A 92 2.62 40.69 -28.59
CA THR A 92 1.63 39.93 -29.36
C THR A 92 1.46 38.52 -28.79
N SER A 93 0.35 37.86 -29.11
CA SER A 93 0.10 36.49 -28.65
C SER A 93 1.18 35.47 -29.05
N PRO A 94 1.80 35.53 -30.25
CA PRO A 94 2.92 34.65 -30.60
C PRO A 94 4.17 34.90 -29.75
N GLU A 95 4.48 36.16 -29.44
CA GLU A 95 5.65 36.50 -28.59
C GLU A 95 5.49 35.97 -27.16
N ILE A 96 4.26 35.98 -26.65
CA ILE A 96 3.94 35.39 -25.34
C ILE A 96 4.07 33.86 -25.41
N GLY A 97 3.60 33.24 -26.48
CA GLY A 97 3.76 31.79 -26.72
C GLY A 97 5.22 31.35 -26.73
N ASP A 98 6.09 32.07 -27.46
CA ASP A 98 7.53 31.79 -27.52
C ASP A 98 8.20 31.88 -26.14
N GLN A 99 7.83 32.85 -25.31
CA GLN A 99 8.33 32.95 -23.93
C GLN A 99 7.90 31.76 -23.06
N LEU A 100 6.66 31.30 -23.21
CA LEU A 100 6.14 30.15 -22.47
C LEU A 100 6.81 28.85 -22.92
N PHE A 101 7.03 28.69 -24.23
CA PHE A 101 7.70 27.52 -24.80
C PHE A 101 9.18 27.48 -24.40
N SER A 102 9.90 28.59 -24.58
CA SER A 102 11.29 28.75 -24.15
C SER A 102 11.47 28.54 -22.64
N GLY A 103 10.44 28.88 -21.85
CA GLY A 103 10.40 28.67 -20.41
C GLY A 103 10.00 27.26 -19.97
N GLY A 104 9.72 26.35 -20.90
CA GLY A 104 9.32 24.96 -20.60
C GLY A 104 7.96 24.84 -19.90
N ILE A 105 7.08 25.82 -20.10
CA ILE A 105 5.72 25.84 -19.53
C ILE A 105 4.69 25.20 -20.45
N ILE A 106 4.88 25.36 -21.76
CA ILE A 106 4.05 24.76 -22.80
C ILE A 106 4.92 23.98 -23.79
N ASP A 107 4.34 22.95 -24.41
CA ASP A 107 5.04 22.11 -25.40
C ASP A 107 5.02 22.69 -26.81
N ASP A 108 4.07 23.59 -27.10
CA ASP A 108 3.85 24.14 -28.44
C ASP A 108 3.24 25.56 -28.36
N GLU A 109 3.97 26.54 -28.88
CA GLU A 109 3.60 27.96 -28.95
C GLU A 109 2.43 28.23 -29.91
N ASP A 110 2.32 27.47 -31.00
CA ASP A 110 1.25 27.63 -31.99
C ASP A 110 -0.09 27.23 -31.38
N VAL A 111 -0.13 26.14 -30.61
CA VAL A 111 -1.36 25.68 -29.93
C VAL A 111 -1.87 26.72 -28.94
N PHE A 112 -0.96 27.38 -28.22
CA PHE A 112 -1.33 28.46 -27.31
C PHE A 112 -1.91 29.67 -28.06
N ASN A 113 -1.26 30.07 -29.16
CA ASN A 113 -1.71 31.19 -29.98
C ASN A 113 -3.07 30.91 -30.65
N GLU A 114 -3.24 29.72 -31.23
CA GLU A 114 -4.52 29.27 -31.81
C GLU A 114 -5.64 29.31 -30.77
N TYR A 115 -5.38 28.81 -29.56
CA TYR A 115 -6.36 28.85 -28.47
C TYR A 115 -6.83 30.27 -28.15
N LEU A 116 -5.89 31.23 -28.07
CA LEU A 116 -6.24 32.62 -27.81
C LEU A 116 -7.05 33.25 -28.96
N VAL A 117 -6.74 32.91 -30.21
CA VAL A 117 -7.47 33.40 -31.39
C VAL A 117 -8.88 32.82 -31.42
N ASP A 118 -9.02 31.49 -31.27
CA ASP A 118 -10.31 30.80 -31.31
C ASP A 118 -11.25 31.27 -30.21
N GLN A 119 -10.71 31.54 -29.02
CA GLN A 119 -11.47 32.05 -27.89
C GLN A 119 -11.66 33.59 -27.92
N ASN A 120 -11.17 34.29 -28.94
CA ASN A 120 -11.18 35.75 -29.05
C ASN A 120 -10.60 36.44 -27.79
N LEU A 121 -9.51 35.88 -27.26
CA LEU A 121 -8.82 36.35 -26.06
C LEU A 121 -7.63 37.26 -26.37
N THR A 122 -7.16 37.32 -27.63
CA THR A 122 -5.99 38.10 -28.05
C THR A 122 -6.06 39.57 -27.63
N ASP A 123 -7.23 40.21 -27.76
CA ASP A 123 -7.43 41.62 -27.39
C ASP A 123 -7.66 41.84 -25.88
N ARG A 124 -7.77 40.76 -25.11
CA ARG A 124 -8.09 40.78 -23.67
C ARG A 124 -6.88 40.54 -22.78
N ILE A 125 -5.73 40.28 -23.38
CA ILE A 125 -4.46 40.07 -22.67
C ILE A 125 -4.14 41.34 -21.85
N GLN A 126 -3.89 41.14 -20.56
CA GLN A 126 -3.54 42.19 -19.63
C GLN A 126 -2.01 42.27 -19.45
N ILE A 127 -1.54 43.49 -19.22
CA ILE A 127 -0.14 43.79 -18.92
C ILE A 127 0.12 43.47 -17.45
N GLY A 128 1.19 42.73 -17.16
CA GLY A 128 1.52 42.34 -15.79
C GLY A 128 2.53 41.20 -15.70
N GLU A 129 2.77 40.75 -14.47
CA GLU A 129 3.63 39.60 -14.16
C GLU A 129 2.79 38.43 -13.64
N TYR A 130 3.07 37.23 -14.13
CA TYR A 130 2.29 36.03 -13.88
C TYR A 130 3.18 34.86 -13.48
N ASP A 131 2.93 34.26 -12.31
CA ASP A 131 3.61 33.03 -11.86
C ASP A 131 2.94 31.82 -12.53
N LEU A 132 3.68 31.17 -13.43
CA LEU A 132 3.22 30.05 -14.24
C LEU A 132 4.09 28.82 -13.99
N ASN A 133 3.49 27.65 -14.14
CA ASN A 133 4.21 26.38 -14.03
C ASN A 133 3.80 25.38 -15.11
N SER A 134 4.67 24.39 -15.37
CA SER A 134 4.47 23.37 -16.42
C SER A 134 3.31 22.40 -16.18
N THR A 135 2.62 22.47 -15.03
CA THR A 135 1.40 21.67 -14.77
C THR A 135 0.12 22.41 -15.15
N MET A 136 0.21 23.70 -15.49
CA MET A 136 -0.94 24.50 -15.90
C MET A 136 -1.37 24.14 -17.33
N SER A 137 -2.68 24.06 -17.57
CA SER A 137 -3.19 23.91 -18.93
C SER A 137 -3.15 25.22 -19.70
N ILE A 138 -3.16 25.14 -21.04
CA ILE A 138 -3.26 26.30 -21.94
C ILE A 138 -4.47 27.19 -21.58
N GLU A 139 -5.62 26.58 -21.24
CA GLU A 139 -6.80 27.31 -20.78
C GLU A 139 -6.54 28.09 -19.48
N GLN A 140 -5.87 27.47 -18.51
CA GLN A 140 -5.56 28.11 -17.23
C GLN A 140 -4.62 29.30 -17.43
N ILE A 141 -3.58 29.14 -18.25
CA ILE A 141 -2.62 30.20 -18.58
C ILE A 141 -3.35 31.34 -19.29
N ALA A 142 -4.13 31.04 -20.33
CA ALA A 142 -4.88 32.03 -21.09
C ALA A 142 -5.86 32.83 -20.20
N LYS A 143 -6.57 32.15 -19.29
CA LYS A 143 -7.47 32.80 -18.35
C LYS A 143 -6.73 33.73 -17.39
N LEU A 144 -5.55 33.31 -16.92
CA LEU A 144 -4.76 34.06 -15.95
C LEU A 144 -4.24 35.38 -16.54
N ILE A 145 -3.84 35.37 -17.82
CA ILE A 145 -3.35 36.57 -18.53
C ILE A 145 -4.47 37.45 -19.11
N THR A 146 -5.74 36.99 -19.12
CA THR A 146 -6.89 37.73 -19.70
C THR A 146 -7.94 38.15 -18.67
N GLN A 147 -7.66 37.92 -17.38
CA GLN A 147 -8.53 38.26 -16.24
C GLN A 147 -8.52 39.74 -15.88
#